data_AF-A0A1X7D264-F1
#
_entry.id   AF-A0A1X7D264-F1
#
_cell.length_a   1.000
_cell.length_b   1.000
_cell.length_c   1.000
_cell.angle_alpha   90.00
_cell.angle_beta   90.00
_cell.angle_gamma   90.00
#
_symmetry.space_group_name_H-M   'P 1'
#
loop_
_entity.id
_entity.type
_entity.pdbx_description
1 polymer ?
#
loop_
_entity_poly.entity_id
_entity_poly.type
_entity_poly.pdbx_seq_one_letter_code
_entity_poly.pdbx_strand_id
1 'polypeptide(L)' 'MDNKLEEVVTELNYISAALEFLGEVMECSESEGIRINKGGVSYIVKILSQRSSKVSDLCWNIQSGCETVFAADNIES' A
#
# COMPACT_ATOMS: atom_id res chain seq x y z
N MET A 1 -13.71 -14.12 2.09
CA MET A 1 -12.84 -13.35 3.01
C MET A 1 -11.43 -13.26 2.43
N ASP A 2 -10.94 -14.35 1.85
CA ASP A 2 -9.60 -14.46 1.23
C ASP A 2 -9.29 -13.42 0.15
N ASN A 3 -10.19 -13.16 -0.80
CA ASN A 3 -9.90 -12.23 -1.91
C ASN A 3 -9.61 -10.79 -1.46
N LYS A 4 -10.18 -10.32 -0.33
CA LYS A 4 -9.94 -8.95 0.17
C LYS A 4 -8.57 -8.83 0.84
N LEU A 5 -8.15 -9.88 1.57
CA LEU A 5 -6.83 -9.92 2.18
C LEU A 5 -5.74 -10.07 1.10
N GLU A 6 -6.00 -10.85 0.06
CA GLU A 6 -5.12 -10.96 -1.10
C GLU A 6 -4.92 -9.61 -1.80
N GLU A 7 -5.99 -8.79 -1.90
CA GLU A 7 -5.90 -7.44 -2.46
C GLU A 7 -5.00 -6.52 -1.59
N VAL A 8 -5.14 -6.58 -0.25
CA VAL A 8 -4.26 -5.86 0.68
C VAL A 8 -2.80 -6.25 0.49
N VAL A 9 -2.51 -7.55 0.45
CA VAL A 9 -1.16 -8.09 0.28
C VAL A 9 -0.58 -7.65 -1.06
N THR A 10 -1.37 -7.72 -2.13
CA THR A 10 -0.98 -7.28 -3.48
C THR A 10 -0.58 -5.81 -3.49
N GLU A 11 -1.40 -4.93 -2.92
CA GLU A 11 -1.10 -3.50 -2.86
C GLU A 11 0.16 -3.19 -2.03
N LEU A 12 0.33 -3.86 -0.88
CA LEU A 12 1.53 -3.73 -0.05
C LEU A 12 2.80 -4.19 -0.78
N ASN A 13 2.72 -5.28 -1.54
CA ASN A 13 3.85 -5.76 -2.34
C ASN A 13 4.25 -4.74 -3.42
N TYR A 14 3.27 -4.12 -4.09
CA TYR A 14 3.56 -3.07 -5.06
C TYR A 14 4.19 -1.83 -4.43
N ILE A 15 3.72 -1.42 -3.24
CA ILE A 15 4.33 -0.31 -2.50
C ILE A 15 5.77 -0.65 -2.12
N SER A 16 6.01 -1.85 -1.58
CA SER A 16 7.34 -2.31 -1.16
C SER A 16 8.33 -2.31 -2.32
N ALA A 17 7.97 -2.96 -3.43
CA ALA A 17 8.85 -3.05 -4.61
C ALA A 17 9.19 -1.67 -5.20
N ALA A 18 8.22 -0.74 -5.19
CA ALA A 18 8.44 0.61 -5.69
C ALA A 18 9.34 1.45 -4.76
N LEU A 19 9.24 1.26 -3.44
CA LEU A 19 10.12 1.93 -2.47
C LEU A 19 11.55 1.40 -2.55
N GLU A 20 11.72 0.09 -2.70
CA GLU A 20 13.03 -0.54 -2.92
C GLU A 20 13.69 0.00 -4.19
N PHE A 21 12.98 0.00 -5.31
CA PHE A 21 13.46 0.58 -6.56
C PHE A 21 13.84 2.06 -6.43
N LEU A 22 13.03 2.87 -5.74
CA LEU A 22 13.36 4.28 -5.51
C LEU A 22 14.64 4.44 -4.69
N GLY A 23 14.84 3.60 -3.66
CA GLY A 23 16.06 3.59 -2.86
C GLY A 23 17.29 3.30 -3.71
N GLU A 24 17.25 2.22 -4.49
CA GLU A 24 18.35 1.82 -5.40
C GLU A 24 18.68 2.93 -6.40
N VAL A 25 17.66 3.49 -7.07
CA VAL A 25 17.86 4.57 -8.04
C VAL A 25 18.47 5.82 -7.39
N MET A 26 18.05 6.14 -6.17
CA MET A 26 18.58 7.30 -5.44
C MET A 26 20.04 7.10 -5.05
N GLU A 27 20.40 5.93 -4.51
CA GLU A 27 21.77 5.58 -4.17
C GLU A 27 22.68 5.54 -5.39
N CYS A 28 22.25 4.90 -6.49
CA CYS A 28 23.00 4.87 -7.74
C CYS A 28 23.23 6.29 -8.29
N SER A 29 22.17 7.10 -8.35
CA SER A 29 22.26 8.47 -8.88
C SER A 29 23.20 9.34 -8.05
N GLU A 30 23.18 9.21 -6.72
CA GLU A 30 24.12 9.90 -5.84
C GLU A 30 25.57 9.46 -6.10
N SER A 31 25.81 8.16 -6.23
CA SER A 31 27.14 7.60 -6.51
C SER A 31 27.71 8.03 -7.87
N GLU A 32 26.84 8.23 -8.87
CA GLU A 32 27.21 8.63 -10.23
C GLU A 32 27.22 10.16 -10.42
N GLY A 33 26.83 10.94 -9.41
CA GLY A 33 26.68 12.39 -9.50
C GLY A 33 25.54 12.84 -10.42
N ILE A 34 24.60 11.95 -10.72
CA ILE A 34 23.44 12.21 -11.57
C ILE A 34 22.34 12.89 -10.75
N ARG A 35 21.80 13.98 -11.30
CA ARG A 35 20.63 14.64 -10.70
C ARG A 35 19.34 13.91 -11.06
N ILE A 36 18.62 13.50 -10.03
CA ILE A 36 17.30 12.87 -10.18
C ILE A 36 16.24 13.91 -10.55
N ASN A 37 15.33 13.51 -11.44
CA ASN A 37 14.14 14.30 -11.77
C ASN A 37 13.18 14.34 -10.57
N LYS A 38 13.21 15.47 -9.84
CA LYS A 38 12.34 15.71 -8.68
C LYS A 38 10.84 15.62 -9.00
N GLY A 39 10.43 16.01 -10.20
CA GLY A 39 9.03 15.90 -10.64
C GLY A 39 8.60 14.45 -10.81
N GLY A 40 9.47 13.62 -11.40
CA GLY A 40 9.26 12.17 -11.51
C GLY A 40 9.16 11.50 -10.14
N VAL A 41 10.09 11.80 -9.23
CA VAL A 41 10.05 11.28 -7.85
C VAL A 41 8.79 11.73 -7.12
N SER A 42 8.42 13.01 -7.22
CA SER A 42 7.19 13.52 -6.60
C SER A 42 5.94 12.84 -7.15
N TYR A 43 5.91 12.53 -8.44
CA TYR A 43 4.81 11.79 -9.05
C TYR A 43 4.73 10.36 -8.49
N ILE A 44 5.85 9.64 -8.41
CA ILE A 44 5.89 8.28 -7.85
C ILE A 44 5.44 8.29 -6.39
N VAL A 45 5.95 9.21 -5.57
CA VAL A 45 5.52 9.38 -4.16
C VAL A 45 4.02 9.63 -4.05
N LYS A 46 3.43 10.44 -4.94
CA LYS A 46 1.98 10.66 -4.97
C LYS A 46 1.21 9.36 -5.25
N ILE A 47 1.65 8.56 -6.22
CA ILE A 47 1.02 7.27 -6.54
C ILE A 47 1.13 6.30 -5.35
N LEU A 48 2.30 6.25 -4.68
CA LEU A 48 2.49 5.42 -3.50
C LEU A 48 1.58 5.84 -2.34
N SER A 49 1.42 7.14 -2.13
CA SER A 49 0.48 7.66 -1.14
C SER A 49 -0.97 7.26 -1.44
N GLN A 50 -1.40 7.31 -2.70
CA GLN A 50 -2.73 6.86 -3.11
C GLN A 50 -2.93 5.36 -2.88
N ARG A 51 -1.94 4.52 -3.22
CA ARG A 51 -1.99 3.08 -2.94
C ARG A 51 -2.02 2.78 -1.44
N SER A 52 -1.22 3.49 -0.64
CA SER A 52 -1.23 3.36 0.81
C SER A 52 -2.60 3.71 1.40
N SER A 53 -3.25 4.78 0.92
CA SER A 53 -4.63 5.11 1.31
C SER A 53 -5.60 3.97 0.96
N LYS A 54 -5.50 3.40 -0.25
CA LYS A 54 -6.33 2.26 -0.67
C LYS A 54 -6.14 1.06 0.25
N VAL A 55 -4.91 0.75 0.66
CA VAL A 55 -4.64 -0.31 1.64
C VAL A 55 -5.35 -0.03 2.96
N SER A 56 -5.28 1.20 3.48
CA SER A 56 -5.99 1.57 4.71
C SER A 56 -7.50 1.38 4.59
N ASP A 57 -8.10 1.78 3.47
CA ASP A 57 -9.53 1.60 3.22
C ASP A 57 -9.91 0.11 3.14
N LEU A 58 -9.09 -0.71 2.47
CA LEU A 58 -9.30 -2.16 2.39
C LEU A 58 -9.23 -2.81 3.78
N CYS A 59 -8.23 -2.47 4.58
CA CYS A 59 -8.08 -2.96 5.95
C CYS A 59 -9.28 -2.58 6.81
N TRP A 60 -9.73 -1.32 6.73
CA TRP A 60 -10.92 -0.85 7.44
C TRP A 60 -12.17 -1.65 7.05
N ASN A 61 -12.38 -1.86 5.75
CA ASN A 61 -13.52 -2.63 5.24
C ASN A 61 -13.49 -4.10 5.66
N ILE A 62 -12.31 -4.70 5.82
CA ILE A 62 -12.16 -6.05 6.36
C ILE A 62 -12.53 -6.07 7.84
N GLN A 63 -12.02 -5.13 8.63
CA GLN A 63 -12.31 -5.02 10.06
C GLN A 63 -13.81 -4.85 10.30
N SER A 64 -14.45 -3.85 9.68
CA SER A 64 -15.88 -3.59 9.86
C SER A 64 -16.73 -4.78 9.41
N GLY A 65 -16.34 -5.47 8.34
CA GLY A 65 -17.00 -6.70 7.92
C GLY A 65 -16.92 -7.81 8.97
N CYS A 66 -15.77 -7.95 9.62
CA CYS A 66 -15.57 -8.92 10.69
C CYS A 66 -16.45 -8.62 11.91
N GLU A 67 -16.48 -7.34 12.34
CA GLU A 67 -17.32 -6.87 13.46
C GLU A 67 -18.81 -7.13 13.20
N THR A 68 -19.29 -6.95 11.96
CA THR A 68 -20.69 -7.23 11.61
C THR A 68 -21.06 -8.71 11.67
N VAL A 69 -20.14 -9.61 11.33
CA VAL A 69 -20.36 -11.06 11.42
C VAL A 69 -20.45 -11.48 12.88
N PHE A 70 -19.51 -11.03 13.72
CA PHE A 70 -19.54 -11.33 15.15
C PHE A 70 -20.76 -10.73 15.85
N ALA A 71 -21.23 -9.56 15.44
CA ALA A 71 -22.47 -8.98 15.98
C ALA A 71 -23.70 -9.82 15.63
N ALA A 72 -23.77 -10.39 14.42
CA ALA A 72 -24.86 -11.27 14.01
C ALA A 72 -24.86 -12.60 14.79
N ASP A 73 -23.70 -13.23 14.96
CA ASP A 73 -23.57 -14.50 15.70
C ASP A 73 -23.95 -14.35 17.20
N ASN A 74 -23.79 -13.16 17.78
CA ASN A 74 -24.16 -12.88 19.18
C ASN A 74 -25.64 -12.54 19.38
N ILE A 75 -26.42 -12.32 18.32
CA ILE A 75 -27.87 -12.05 18.41
C ILE A 75 -28.68 -13.36 18.31
N GLU A 76 -28.09 -14.43 17.74
CA GLU A 76 -28.73 -15.75 17.60
C GLU A 76 -28.43 -16.74 18.75
N SER A 77 -27.67 -16.33 19.78
CA SER A 77 -27.49 -17.07 21.06
C SER A 77 -28.32 -16.50 22.20
#